data_AF-A0A1F8ZUS3-F1
#
_entry.id   AF-A0A1F8ZUS3-F1
#
_cell.length_a   1.000
_cell.length_b   1.000
_cell.length_c   1.000
_cell.angle_alpha   90.00
_cell.angle_beta   90.00
_cell.angle_gamma   90.00
#
_symmetry.space_group_name_H-M   'P 1'
#
loop_
_entity.id
_entity.type
_entity.pdbx_description
1 polymer ?
#
loop_
_entity_poly.entity_id
_entity_poly.type
_entity_poly.pdbx_seq_one_letter_code
_entity_poly.pdbx_strand_id
1 'polypeptide(L)'
;MTFLLNRSKNWSLWFFPILLGVGLIFLVFNGYQEVGKIKQLGQKRGNLIHFNQKLNWKNEEMYREVSRLKNDPVYLEEIARREFGLVKPDEIIFFLDEGHLKEEAGNVTGTRSNQRR
;
A
#
# COMPACT_ATOMS: atom_id res chain seq x y z
N MET A 1 -13.13 -14.89 -93.33
CA MET A 1 -13.89 -14.12 -92.31
C MET A 1 -13.35 -14.45 -90.94
N THR A 2 -12.51 -13.58 -90.38
CA THR A 2 -11.79 -13.80 -89.12
C THR A 2 -12.67 -13.54 -87.91
N PHE A 3 -12.71 -14.54 -87.04
CA PHE A 3 -13.32 -14.62 -85.72
C PHE A 3 -12.67 -13.61 -84.77
N LEU A 4 -13.35 -12.49 -84.49
CA LEU A 4 -12.95 -11.56 -83.44
C LEU A 4 -13.85 -11.77 -82.23
N LEU A 5 -13.44 -12.68 -81.35
CA LEU A 5 -14.07 -12.83 -80.05
C LEU A 5 -13.65 -11.71 -79.11
N ASN A 6 -14.68 -10.94 -78.72
CA ASN A 6 -14.86 -10.24 -77.46
C ASN A 6 -13.76 -10.48 -76.40
N ARG A 7 -12.90 -9.48 -76.20
CA ARG A 7 -11.98 -9.39 -75.06
C ARG A 7 -12.76 -8.88 -73.85
N SER A 8 -13.62 -9.72 -73.28
CA SER A 8 -14.34 -9.34 -72.05
C SER A 8 -13.36 -9.18 -70.90
N LYS A 9 -13.51 -8.06 -70.21
CA LYS A 9 -12.63 -7.53 -69.17
C LYS A 9 -12.52 -8.50 -67.98
N ASN A 10 -11.40 -9.21 -67.88
CA ASN A 10 -11.07 -10.15 -66.78
C ASN A 10 -10.77 -9.46 -65.43
N TRP A 11 -11.26 -8.23 -65.20
CA TRP A 11 -11.13 -7.59 -63.88
C TRP A 11 -11.80 -8.43 -62.79
N SER A 12 -12.84 -9.21 -63.14
CA SER A 12 -13.49 -10.15 -62.22
C SER A 12 -12.56 -11.25 -61.68
N LEU A 13 -11.64 -11.75 -62.52
CA LEU A 13 -10.73 -12.84 -62.15
C LEU A 13 -9.64 -12.43 -61.15
N TRP A 14 -9.33 -11.13 -61.04
CA TRP A 14 -8.38 -10.63 -60.05
C TRP A 14 -9.03 -10.25 -58.71
N PHE A 15 -10.35 -10.06 -58.65
CA PHE A 15 -11.02 -9.74 -57.38
C PHE A 15 -11.00 -10.92 -56.40
N PHE A 16 -11.10 -12.16 -56.88
CA PHE A 16 -11.09 -13.34 -56.01
C PHE A 16 -9.78 -13.49 -55.20
N PRO A 17 -8.58 -13.47 -55.80
CA PRO A 17 -7.33 -13.54 -55.04
C PRO A 17 -7.06 -12.29 -54.20
N ILE A 18 -7.51 -11.12 -54.65
CA ILE A 18 -7.40 -9.86 -53.87
C ILE A 18 -8.28 -9.94 -52.62
N LEU A 19 -9.53 -10.39 -52.75
CA LEU A 19 -10.46 -10.54 -51.63
C LEU A 19 -9.95 -11.58 -50.62
N LEU A 20 -9.41 -12.69 -51.12
CA LEU A 20 -8.77 -13.71 -50.29
C LEU A 20 -7.56 -13.14 -49.53
N GLY A 21 -6.70 -12.39 -50.22
CA GLY A 21 -5.53 -11.74 -49.62
C GLY A 21 -5.91 -10.73 -48.54
N VAL A 22 -6.92 -9.89 -48.79
CA VAL A 22 -7.44 -8.94 -47.81
C VAL A 22 -8.06 -9.67 -46.61
N GLY A 23 -8.79 -10.77 -46.83
CA GLY A 23 -9.34 -11.60 -45.76
C GLY A 23 -8.27 -12.23 -44.87
N LEU A 24 -7.17 -12.72 -45.46
CA LEU A 24 -6.03 -13.27 -44.72
C LEU A 24 -5.30 -12.20 -43.91
N ILE A 25 -5.08 -11.02 -44.50
CA ILE A 25 -4.47 -9.88 -43.79
C ILE A 25 -5.37 -9.45 -42.61
N PHE A 26 -6.68 -9.38 -42.81
CA PHE A 26 -7.63 -9.06 -41.75
C PHE A 26 -7.61 -10.09 -40.62
N LEU A 27 -7.58 -11.39 -40.93
CA LEU A 27 -7.51 -12.47 -39.94
C LEU A 27 -6.24 -12.38 -39.09
N VAL A 28 -5.09 -12.17 -39.75
CA VAL A 28 -3.80 -12.00 -39.07
C VAL A 28 -3.80 -10.75 -38.19
N PHE A 29 -4.32 -9.62 -38.69
CA PHE A 29 -4.37 -8.36 -37.94
C PHE A 29 -5.29 -8.43 -36.70
N ASN A 30 -6.43 -9.14 -36.80
CA ASN A 30 -7.32 -9.36 -35.65
C ASN A 30 -6.71 -10.34 -34.63
N GLY A 31 -5.99 -11.36 -35.08
CA GLY A 31 -5.34 -12.34 -34.19
C GLY A 31 -4.23 -11.75 -33.29
N TYR A 32 -3.55 -10.69 -33.74
CA TYR A 32 -2.52 -10.02 -32.93
C TYR A 32 -3.08 -9.18 -31.77
N GLN A 33 -4.36 -8.78 -31.79
CA GLN A 33 -4.92 -7.95 -30.72
C GLN A 33 -5.25 -8.73 -29.43
N GLU A 34 -5.40 -10.05 -29.50
CA GLU A 34 -5.77 -10.86 -28.33
C GLU A 34 -4.59 -11.23 -27.42
N VAL A 35 -3.38 -11.35 -27.98
CA VAL A 35 -2.17 -11.74 -27.21
C VAL A 35 -1.64 -10.66 -26.27
N GLY A 36 -1.98 -9.39 -26.48
CA GLY A 36 -1.60 -8.30 -25.58
C GLY A 36 -2.31 -8.34 -24.22
N LYS A 37 -3.54 -8.87 -24.18
CA LYS A 37 -4.36 -8.91 -22.96
C LYS A 37 -3.90 -10.00 -21.98
N ILE A 38 -3.39 -11.12 -22.50
CA ILE A 38 -2.98 -12.27 -21.68
C ILE A 38 -1.76 -11.93 -20.79
N LYS A 39 -0.80 -11.15 -21.30
CA LYS A 39 0.36 -10.71 -20.51
C LYS A 39 -0.03 -9.77 -19.37
N GLN A 40 -0.99 -8.87 -19.60
CA GLN A 40 -1.50 -7.96 -18.57
C GLN A 40 -2.30 -8.71 -17.48
N LEU A 41 -3.04 -9.75 -17.87
CA LEU A 41 -3.77 -10.62 -16.94
C LEU A 41 -2.82 -11.42 -16.03
N GLY A 42 -1.68 -11.89 -16.54
CA GLY A 42 -0.66 -12.54 -15.72
C GLY A 42 -0.03 -11.61 -14.68
N GLN A 43 0.30 -10.38 -15.08
CA GLN A 43 0.93 -9.41 -14.19
C GLN A 43 -0.03 -8.88 -13.11
N LYS A 44 -1.31 -8.70 -13.45
CA LYS A 44 -2.36 -8.37 -12.48
C LYS A 44 -2.57 -9.49 -11.44
N ARG A 45 -2.49 -10.76 -11.85
CA ARG A 45 -2.58 -11.90 -10.93
C ARG A 45 -1.40 -11.95 -9.96
N GLY A 46 -0.17 -11.77 -10.44
CA GLY A 46 1.02 -11.75 -9.58
C GLY A 46 0.98 -10.63 -8.53
N ASN A 47 0.61 -9.42 -8.95
CA ASN A 47 0.50 -8.27 -8.04
C ASN A 47 -0.61 -8.47 -6.99
N LEU A 48 -1.73 -9.09 -7.38
CA LEU A 48 -2.84 -9.35 -6.44
C LEU A 48 -2.45 -10.39 -5.38
N ILE A 49 -1.72 -11.44 -5.77
CA ILE A 49 -1.22 -12.45 -4.82
C ILE A 49 -0.26 -11.82 -3.82
N HIS A 50 0.70 -11.01 -4.29
CA HIS A 50 1.65 -10.33 -3.42
C HIS A 50 0.95 -9.35 -2.46
N PHE A 51 -0.03 -8.60 -2.95
CA PHE A 51 -0.82 -7.69 -2.12
C PHE A 51 -1.64 -8.45 -1.07
N ASN A 52 -2.25 -9.58 -1.45
CA ASN A 52 -3.02 -10.41 -0.54
C ASN A 52 -2.14 -11.01 0.56
N GLN A 53 -0.94 -11.51 0.21
CA GLN A 53 0.03 -12.00 1.18
C GLN A 53 0.48 -10.91 2.16
N LYS A 54 0.78 -9.70 1.66
CA LYS A 54 1.15 -8.55 2.50
C LYS A 54 0.02 -8.17 3.45
N LEU A 55 -1.23 -8.17 2.98
CA LEU A 55 -2.41 -7.91 3.80
C LEU A 55 -2.63 -8.98 4.85
N ASN A 56 -2.45 -10.26 4.51
CA ASN A 56 -2.61 -11.34 5.46
C ASN A 56 -1.56 -11.25 6.58
N TRP A 57 -0.31 -10.94 6.23
CA TRP A 57 0.75 -10.77 7.22
C TRP A 57 0.49 -9.60 8.17
N LYS A 58 0.01 -8.48 7.63
CA LYS A 58 -0.42 -7.33 8.44
C LYS A 58 -1.61 -7.65 9.34
N ASN A 59 -2.60 -8.38 8.83
CA ASN A 59 -3.74 -8.82 9.62
C ASN A 59 -3.28 -9.69 10.80
N GLU A 60 -2.41 -10.68 10.55
CA GLU A 60 -1.87 -11.52 11.61
C GLU A 60 -1.10 -10.72 12.67
N GLU A 61 -0.32 -9.73 12.24
CA GLU A 61 0.40 -8.83 13.15
C GLU A 61 -0.57 -8.02 14.02
N MET A 62 -1.57 -7.39 13.42
CA MET A 62 -2.60 -6.64 14.14
C MET A 62 -3.40 -7.54 15.10
N TYR A 63 -3.76 -8.75 14.70
CA TYR A 63 -4.44 -9.70 15.58
C TYR A 63 -3.58 -10.11 16.78
N ARG A 64 -2.26 -10.29 16.58
CA ARG A 64 -1.33 -10.55 17.68
C ARG A 64 -1.25 -9.37 18.63
N GLU A 65 -1.18 -8.15 18.11
CA GLU A 65 -1.14 -6.93 18.90
C GLU A 65 -2.42 -6.73 19.72
N VAL A 66 -3.59 -6.85 19.09
CA VAL A 66 -4.90 -6.80 19.77
C VAL A 66 -5.00 -7.89 20.84
N SER A 67 -4.50 -9.10 20.55
CA SER A 67 -4.49 -10.18 21.54
C SER A 67 -3.60 -9.88 22.73
N ARG A 68 -2.44 -9.24 22.52
CA ARG A 68 -1.55 -8.81 23.62
C ARG A 68 -2.19 -7.71 24.45
N LEU A 69 -2.73 -6.68 23.80
CA LEU A 69 -3.47 -5.60 24.46
C LEU A 69 -4.66 -6.10 25.30
N LYS A 70 -5.36 -7.14 24.81
CA LYS A 70 -6.54 -7.68 25.51
C LYS A 70 -6.20 -8.62 26.65
N ASN A 71 -5.17 -9.45 26.50
CA ASN A 71 -4.87 -10.52 27.44
C ASN A 71 -3.75 -10.17 28.43
N ASP A 72 -2.99 -9.11 28.19
CA ASP A 72 -1.93 -8.62 29.07
C ASP A 72 -2.30 -7.23 29.63
N PRO A 73 -2.85 -7.15 30.85
CA PRO A 73 -3.23 -5.88 31.46
C PRO A 73 -2.03 -4.99 31.78
N VAL A 74 -0.83 -5.54 31.98
CA VAL A 74 0.39 -4.77 32.25
C VAL A 74 0.85 -4.07 30.97
N TYR A 75 0.84 -4.79 29.85
CA TYR A 75 1.16 -4.22 28.54
C TYR A 75 0.17 -3.12 28.14
N LEU A 76 -1.12 -3.32 28.39
CA LEU A 76 -2.16 -2.32 28.15
C LEU A 76 -1.95 -1.05 28.98
N GLU A 77 -1.63 -1.20 30.27
CA GLU A 77 -1.33 -0.08 31.16
C GLU A 77 -0.09 0.71 30.69
N GLU A 78 0.94 0.01 30.22
CA GLU A 78 2.16 0.63 29.69
C GLU A 78 1.89 1.46 28.42
N ILE A 79 1.08 0.93 27.49
CA ILE A 79 0.64 1.67 26.29
C ILE A 79 -0.25 2.86 26.67
N ALA A 80 -1.20 2.67 27.59
CA ALA A 80 -2.10 3.72 28.05
C ALA A 80 -1.33 4.89 28.69
N ARG A 81 -0.30 4.60 29.50
CA ARG A 81 0.59 5.62 30.08
C ARG A 81 1.48 6.28 29.02
N ARG A 82 2.11 5.51 28.12
CA ARG A 82 3.07 6.04 27.15
C ARG A 82 2.43 6.84 26.01
N GLU A 83 1.36 6.31 25.41
CA GLU A 83 0.77 6.91 24.21
C GLU A 83 -0.37 7.88 24.52
N PHE A 84 -1.11 7.64 25.61
CA PHE A 84 -2.29 8.42 25.95
C PHE A 84 -2.15 9.24 27.23
N GLY A 85 -1.05 9.09 27.98
CA GLY A 85 -0.83 9.79 29.24
C GLY A 85 -1.86 9.44 30.33
N LEU A 86 -2.53 8.30 30.18
CA LEU A 86 -3.58 7.88 31.10
C LEU A 86 -2.97 7.36 32.40
N VAL A 87 -3.57 7.77 33.51
CA VAL A 87 -3.24 7.30 34.88
C VAL A 87 -4.50 6.70 35.50
N LYS A 88 -4.32 5.80 36.47
CA LYS A 88 -5.49 5.20 37.14
C LYS A 88 -6.24 6.28 37.94
N PRO A 89 -7.55 6.13 38.18
CA PRO A 89 -8.35 7.12 38.92
C PRO A 89 -7.83 7.43 40.34
N ASP A 90 -7.07 6.51 40.92
CA ASP A 90 -6.44 6.56 42.24
C ASP A 90 -4.99 7.07 42.22
N GLU A 91 -4.46 7.49 41.06
CA GLU A 91 -3.10 8.00 40.92
C GLU A 91 -3.06 9.53 40.82
N ILE A 92 -2.03 10.14 41.42
CA ILE A 92 -1.82 11.60 41.44
C ILE A 92 -0.61 11.93 40.56
N ILE A 93 -0.79 12.85 39.61
CA ILE A 93 0.30 13.34 38.74
C ILE A 93 1.05 14.45 39.47
N PHE A 94 2.35 14.25 39.69
CA PHE A 94 3.25 15.28 40.19
C PHE A 94 3.86 16.05 39.01
N PHE A 95 3.43 17.29 38.81
CA PHE A 95 4.13 18.22 37.92
C PHE A 95 5.25 18.90 38.72
N LEU A 96 6.50 18.54 38.44
CA LEU A 96 7.63 19.26 39.00
C LEU A 96 7.85 20.52 38.17
N ASP A 97 7.48 21.67 38.72
CA ASP A 97 7.89 22.96 38.16
C ASP A 97 9.36 23.21 38.53
N GLU A 98 10.23 23.26 37.52
CA GLU A 98 11.66 23.51 37.69
C GLU A 98 11.95 24.88 38.34
N GLY A 99 10.97 25.80 38.35
CA GLY A 99 11.07 27.10 39.01
C GLY A 99 11.29 27.01 40.52
N HIS A 100 10.60 26.09 41.20
CA HIS A 100 10.65 25.98 42.67
C HIS A 100 11.83 25.13 43.17
N LEU A 101 12.36 24.23 42.34
CA LEU A 101 13.53 23.40 42.68
C LEU A 101 14.83 24.22 42.75
N LYS A 102 14.92 25.32 41.99
CA LYS A 102 16.07 26.24 42.04
C LYS A 102 16.00 27.20 43.21
N GLU A 103 14.79 27.56 43.66
CA GLU A 103 14.56 28.49 44.76
C GLU A 103 14.92 27.86 46.11
N GLU A 104 14.56 26.59 46.33
CA GLU A 104 14.94 25.86 47.55
C GLU A 104 16.44 25.47 47.58
N ALA A 105 17.02 25.07 46.45
CA ALA A 105 18.46 24.77 46.37
C ALA A 105 19.35 26.01 46.60
N GLY A 106 18.88 27.19 46.19
CA GLY A 106 19.55 28.47 46.43
C GLY A 106 19.47 28.94 47.90
N ASN A 107 18.33 28.71 48.56
CA ASN A 107 18.11 29.19 49.93
C ASN A 107 18.82 28.35 51.01
N VAL A 108 18.99 27.04 50.80
CA VAL A 108 19.66 26.14 51.76
C VAL A 108 21.17 26.43 51.90
N THR A 109 21.79 27.04 50.88
CA THR A 109 23.21 27.42 50.94
C THR A 109 23.44 28.71 51.76
N GLY A 110 22.39 29.52 51.98
CA GLY A 110 22.48 30.82 52.68
C GLY A 110 22.38 30.75 54.20
N THR A 111 21.85 29.67 54.79
CA THR A 111 21.52 29.64 56.23
C THR A 111 22.64 29.14 57.15
N ARG A 112 23.80 28.72 56.61
CA ARG A 112 24.90 28.15 57.43
C ARG A 112 25.89 29.15 58.02
N SER A 113 25.78 30.45 57.74
CA SER A 113 26.81 31.44 58.13
C SER A 113 26.55 32.25 59.41
N ASN A 114 25.37 32.16 60.05
CA ASN A 114 25.02 33.08 61.16
C ASN A 114 24.85 32.44 62.54
N GLN A 115 25.53 31.32 62.83
CA GLN A 115 25.56 30.70 64.16
C GLN A 115 27.00 30.59 64.70
N ARG A 116 27.81 31.64 64.55
CA ARG A 116 29.10 31.80 65.23
C ARG A 116 29.41 33.29 65.48
N ARG A 117 28.71 33.92 66.42
CA ARG A 117 29.23 35.04 67.22
C ARG A 117 28.58 35.02 68.59
#